data_AF-A0A9D2US41-F1
#
_entry.id   AF-A0A9D2US41-F1
#
_cell.length_a   1.000
_cell.length_b   1.000
_cell.length_c   1.000
_cell.angle_alpha   90.00
_cell.angle_beta   90.00
_cell.angle_gamma   90.00
#
_symmetry.space_group_name_H-M   'P 1'
#
loop_
_entity.id
_entity.type
_entity.pdbx_description
1 polymer ?
#
loop_
_entity_poly.entity_id
_entity_poly.type
_entity_poly.pdbx_seq_one_letter_code
_entity_poly.pdbx_strand_id
1 'polypeptide(L)'
;VAPSEKTILNGSYPVSRPLFFYVKGEHLKSIKGLPQFTEYFLSKKVSGKGSKLEKAGLISMSDKERAAVLANFKAGKAVVVK
;
A
#
# COMPACT_ATOMS: atom_id res chain seq x y z
N VAL A 1 20.40 14.77 -2.12
CA VAL A 1 20.08 13.52 -2.85
C VAL A 1 19.08 13.86 -3.95
N ALA A 2 19.30 13.40 -5.19
CA ALA A 2 18.38 13.67 -6.30
C ALA A 2 17.13 12.77 -6.24
N PRO A 3 15.97 13.21 -6.75
CA PRO A 3 14.78 12.38 -6.82
C PRO A 3 14.94 11.25 -7.85
N SER A 4 14.70 10.02 -7.42
CA SER A 4 14.66 8.83 -8.27
C SER A 4 13.85 7.74 -7.56
N GLU A 5 13.35 6.75 -8.30
CA GLU A 5 12.64 5.61 -7.69
C GLU A 5 13.49 4.94 -6.60
N LYS A 6 14.79 4.75 -6.86
CA LYS A 6 15.74 4.15 -5.90
C LYS A 6 15.90 5.00 -4.63
N THR A 7 16.09 6.31 -4.78
CA THR A 7 16.32 7.22 -3.64
C THR A 7 15.07 7.48 -2.83
N ILE A 8 13.89 7.30 -3.44
CA ILE A 8 12.60 7.41 -2.74
C ILE A 8 12.28 6.11 -2.00
N LEU A 9 12.38 4.96 -2.66
CA LEU A 9 12.08 3.66 -2.05
C LEU A 9 13.02 3.31 -0.88
N ASN A 10 14.26 3.78 -0.90
CA ASN A 10 15.19 3.58 0.22
C ASN A 10 15.16 4.69 1.28
N GLY A 11 14.26 5.67 1.15
CA GLY A 11 14.07 6.78 2.09
C GLY A 11 15.19 7.85 2.10
N SER A 12 16.19 7.77 1.22
CA SER A 12 17.29 8.75 1.18
C SER A 12 16.90 10.10 0.56
N TYR A 13 15.79 10.16 -0.18
CA TYR A 13 15.21 11.40 -0.67
C TYR A 13 14.25 11.99 0.37
N PRO A 14 14.64 13.07 1.08
CA PRO A 14 13.97 13.51 2.31
C PRO A 14 12.58 14.11 2.10
N VAL A 15 12.23 14.48 0.86
CA VAL A 15 10.93 15.08 0.53
C VAL A 15 9.87 14.02 0.22
N SER A 16 10.28 12.78 -0.10
CA SER A 16 9.32 11.70 -0.29
C SER A 16 8.74 11.22 1.04
N ARG A 17 7.47 10.81 1.01
CA ARG A 17 6.78 10.24 2.18
C ARG A 17 5.85 9.12 1.75
N PRO A 18 5.69 8.08 2.57
CA PRO A 18 4.69 7.06 2.36
C PRO A 18 3.28 7.67 2.48
N LEU A 19 2.35 7.13 1.70
CA LEU A 19 0.92 7.41 1.85
C LEU A 19 0.26 6.23 2.55
N PHE A 20 -0.65 6.54 3.46
CA PHE A 20 -1.34 5.54 4.28
C PHE A 20 -2.83 5.54 4.00
N PHE A 21 -3.39 4.34 3.99
CA PHE A 21 -4.83 4.09 3.90
C PHE A 21 -5.24 3.33 5.17
N TYR A 22 -6.19 3.90 5.92
CA TYR A 22 -6.59 3.38 7.22
C TYR A 22 -7.94 2.70 7.15
N VAL A 23 -8.03 1.52 7.76
CA VAL A 23 -9.28 0.75 7.89
C VAL A 23 -9.39 0.25 9.32
N LYS A 24 -10.56 0.42 9.94
CA LYS A 24 -10.82 -0.11 11.27
C LYS A 24 -11.08 -1.61 11.19
N GLY A 25 -10.22 -2.41 11.81
CA GLY A 25 -10.31 -3.89 11.77
C GLY A 25 -11.65 -4.44 12.29
N GLU A 26 -12.21 -3.82 13.32
CA GLU A 26 -13.54 -4.17 13.88
C GLU A 26 -14.66 -4.09 12.83
N HIS A 27 -14.54 -3.21 11.84
CA HIS A 27 -15.56 -3.00 10.82
C HIS A 27 -15.48 -3.99 9.65
N LEU A 28 -14.41 -4.78 9.56
CA LEU A 28 -14.23 -5.73 8.45
C LEU A 28 -15.32 -6.82 8.42
N LYS A 29 -15.90 -7.15 9.58
CA LYS A 29 -16.97 -8.15 9.69
C LYS A 29 -18.38 -7.55 9.54
N SER A 30 -18.56 -6.29 9.95
CA SER A 30 -19.88 -5.65 9.97
C SER A 30 -20.20 -4.90 8.68
N ILE A 31 -19.19 -4.36 7.98
CA ILE A 31 -19.39 -3.60 6.74
C ILE A 31 -19.17 -4.50 5.53
N LYS A 32 -20.26 -4.83 4.84
CA LYS A 32 -20.23 -5.61 3.60
C LYS A 32 -19.35 -4.91 2.56
N GLY A 33 -18.39 -5.64 1.99
CA GLY A 33 -17.52 -5.13 0.93
C GLY A 33 -16.23 -4.47 1.41
N LEU A 34 -16.12 -4.12 2.71
CA LEU A 34 -14.91 -3.45 3.22
C LEU A 34 -13.65 -4.32 3.13
N PRO A 35 -13.70 -5.64 3.40
CA PRO A 35 -12.54 -6.50 3.17
C PRO A 35 -12.12 -6.51 1.70
N GLN A 36 -13.08 -6.67 0.79
CA GLN A 36 -12.82 -6.71 -0.66
C GLN A 36 -12.27 -5.39 -1.18
N PHE A 37 -12.75 -4.26 -0.66
CA PHE A 37 -12.22 -2.94 -0.98
C PHE A 37 -10.77 -2.78 -0.55
N THR A 38 -10.44 -3.25 0.66
CA THR A 38 -9.07 -3.22 1.19
C THR A 38 -8.13 -4.11 0.36
N GLU A 39 -8.56 -5.33 0.02
CA GLU A 39 -7.79 -6.22 -0.86
C GLU A 39 -7.61 -5.66 -2.27
N TYR A 40 -8.64 -5.00 -2.81
CA TYR A 40 -8.56 -4.34 -4.12
C TYR A 40 -7.50 -3.23 -4.14
N PHE A 41 -7.44 -2.41 -3.10
CA PHE A 41 -6.41 -1.37 -2.96
C PHE A 41 -4.99 -1.95 -2.86
N LEU A 42 -4.83 -3.12 -2.26
CA LEU A 42 -3.56 -3.87 -2.17
C LEU A 42 -3.25 -4.73 -3.41
N SER A 43 -4.11 -4.69 -4.44
CA SER A 43 -3.88 -5.43 -5.67
C SER A 43 -2.81 -4.78 -6.54
N LYS A 44 -2.12 -5.60 -7.37
CA LYS A 44 -1.14 -5.09 -8.35
C LYS A 44 -1.73 -4.02 -9.28
N LYS A 45 -3.03 -4.13 -9.61
CA LYS A 45 -3.73 -3.21 -10.50
C LYS A 45 -3.87 -1.80 -9.90
N VAL A 46 -3.91 -1.68 -8.58
CA VAL A 46 -4.11 -0.40 -7.88
C VAL A 46 -2.81 0.15 -7.32
N SER A 47 -2.00 -0.66 -6.62
CA SER A 47 -0.81 -0.17 -5.88
C SER A 47 0.52 -0.79 -6.33
N GLY A 48 0.53 -1.67 -7.33
CA GLY A 48 1.76 -2.28 -7.87
C GLY A 48 2.33 -1.56 -9.09
N LYS A 49 3.38 -2.14 -9.68
CA LYS A 49 4.02 -1.59 -10.88
C LYS A 49 3.05 -1.55 -12.08
N GLY A 50 2.99 -0.41 -12.78
CA GLY A 50 2.08 -0.14 -13.91
C GLY A 50 0.62 0.12 -13.49
N SER A 51 0.38 0.33 -12.19
CA SER A 51 -0.97 0.50 -11.63
C SER A 51 -1.62 1.84 -11.95
N LYS A 52 -2.90 1.97 -11.59
CA LYS A 52 -3.63 3.24 -11.67
C LYS A 52 -2.97 4.34 -10.83
N LEU A 53 -2.46 4.01 -9.63
CA LEU A 53 -1.82 4.99 -8.77
C LEU A 53 -0.48 5.46 -9.34
N GLU A 54 0.28 4.56 -9.96
CA GLU A 54 1.53 4.93 -10.64
C GLU A 54 1.27 5.84 -11.85
N LYS A 55 0.25 5.52 -12.65
CA LYS A 55 -0.20 6.40 -13.74
C LYS A 55 -0.71 7.75 -13.27
N ALA A 56 -1.17 7.85 -12.02
CA ALA A 56 -1.58 9.09 -11.37
C ALA A 56 -0.40 9.86 -10.74
N GLY A 57 0.85 9.42 -10.95
CA GLY A 57 2.05 10.11 -10.48
C GLY A 57 2.54 9.67 -9.09
N LEU A 58 1.97 8.60 -8.51
CA LEU A 58 2.48 8.02 -7.27
C LEU A 58 3.57 6.99 -7.54
N ILE A 59 4.34 6.67 -6.51
CA ILE A 59 5.31 5.58 -6.56
C ILE A 59 4.63 4.32 -6.07
N SER A 60 4.70 3.27 -6.88
CA SER A 60 4.07 2.00 -6.57
C SER A 60 4.82 1.26 -5.45
N MET A 61 4.07 0.47 -4.68
CA MET A 61 4.65 -0.41 -3.67
C MET A 61 5.43 -1.53 -4.36
N SER A 62 6.53 -1.96 -3.75
CA SER A 62 7.23 -3.15 -4.23
C SER A 62 6.33 -4.39 -4.11
N ASP A 63 6.53 -5.38 -4.98
CA ASP A 63 5.75 -6.63 -4.92
C ASP A 63 5.93 -7.34 -3.57
N LYS A 64 7.12 -7.24 -2.96
CA LYS A 64 7.44 -7.81 -1.66
C LYS A 64 6.64 -7.14 -0.54
N GLU A 65 6.64 -5.80 -0.46
CA GLU A 65 5.90 -5.07 0.57
C GLU A 65 4.41 -5.29 0.41
N ARG A 66 3.88 -5.19 -0.82
CA ARG A 66 2.46 -5.39 -1.10
C ARG A 66 1.98 -6.79 -0.71
N ALA A 67 2.78 -7.82 -0.97
CA ALA A 67 2.48 -9.19 -0.55
C ALA A 67 2.48 -9.35 0.98
N ALA A 68 3.45 -8.74 1.68
CA ALA A 68 3.52 -8.78 3.14
C ALA A 68 2.32 -8.07 3.79
N VAL A 69 1.94 -6.90 3.27
CA VAL A 69 0.78 -6.12 3.74
C VAL A 69 -0.53 -6.89 3.51
N LEU A 70 -0.70 -7.50 2.33
CA LEU A 70 -1.88 -8.33 2.03
C LEU A 70 -1.96 -9.56 2.94
N ALA A 71 -0.84 -10.23 3.21
CA ALA A 71 -0.80 -11.37 4.12
C ALA A 71 -1.16 -10.96 5.56
N ASN A 72 -0.62 -9.84 6.05
CA ASN A 72 -0.94 -9.32 7.37
C ASN A 72 -2.41 -8.92 7.50
N PHE A 73 -2.97 -8.28 6.47
CA PHE A 73 -4.38 -7.93 6.39
C PHE A 73 -5.27 -9.19 6.48
N LYS A 74 -4.98 -10.21 5.68
CA LYS A 74 -5.72 -11.49 5.69
C LYS A 74 -5.60 -12.24 7.01
N ALA A 75 -4.48 -12.09 7.71
CA ALA A 75 -4.26 -12.63 9.05
C ALA A 75 -4.93 -11.81 10.17
N GLY A 76 -5.60 -10.69 9.86
CA GLY A 76 -6.23 -9.81 10.85
C GLY A 76 -5.25 -9.08 11.76
N LYS A 77 -3.97 -9.00 11.38
CA LYS A 77 -2.95 -8.29 12.14
C LYS A 77 -3.08 -6.79 11.89
N ALA A 78 -2.83 -5.98 12.92
CA ALA A 78 -2.67 -4.54 12.74
C ALA A 78 -1.54 -4.29 11.72
N VAL A 79 -1.88 -3.71 10.57
CA VAL A 79 -0.91 -3.45 9.51
C VAL A 79 -0.40 -2.03 9.67
N VAL A 80 0.71 -1.90 10.40
CA VAL A 80 1.48 -0.65 10.40
C VAL A 80 2.64 -0.86 9.44
N VAL A 81 2.54 -0.26 8.25
CA VAL A 81 3.70 -0.12 7.37
C VAL A 81 4.49 1.05 7.96
N LYS A 82 5.68 0.80 8.49
CA LYS A 82 6.60 1.87 8.90
C LYS A 82 7.29 2.46 7.68
#